data_AF-A0A1A8AVQ2-F1
#
_entry.id   AF-A0A1A8AVQ2-F1
#
_cell.length_a   1.000
_cell.length_b   1.000
_cell.length_c   1.000
_cell.angle_alpha   90.00
_cell.angle_beta   90.00
_cell.angle_gamma   90.00
#
_symmetry.space_group_name_H-M   'P 1'
#
loop_
_entity.id
_entity.type
_entity.pdbx_description
1 polymer ?
#
loop_
_entity_poly.entity_id
_entity_poly.type
_entity_poly.pdbx_seq_one_letter_code
_entity_poly.pdbx_strand_id
1 'polypeptide(L)'
;WLRKTDGGSFSSPNYPNMYPPNKECLYVLEAHPRQRIELLFNAFFHIESSFECRFDHIEVRDGPFSFSPLINRYCGTDSPGLIH
;
A
#
# COMPACT_ATOMS: atom_id res chain seq x y z
N TRP A 1 4.87 -12.20 2.47
CA TRP A 1 5.20 -11.51 3.73
C TRP A 1 6.60 -10.97 3.63
N LEU A 2 6.73 -9.70 3.22
CA LEU A 2 8.00 -8.99 3.31
C LEU A 2 7.91 -8.06 4.52
N ARG A 3 8.82 -8.25 5.48
CA ARG A 3 8.94 -7.39 6.66
C ARG A 3 10.05 -6.38 6.39
N LYS A 4 9.75 -5.08 6.52
CA LYS A 4 10.74 -4.01 6.40
C LYS A 4 10.81 -3.23 7.70
N THR A 5 12.03 -3.10 8.24
CA THR A 5 12.32 -2.44 9.52
C THR A 5 13.08 -1.13 9.36
N ASP A 6 13.83 -1.00 8.26
CA ASP A 6 14.52 0.22 7.89
C ASP A 6 13.72 0.86 6.74
N GLY A 7 13.42 2.15 6.89
CA GLY A 7 12.63 2.90 5.90
C GLY A 7 13.17 2.75 4.48
N GLY A 8 12.33 3.06 3.49
CA GLY A 8 12.73 2.97 2.09
C GLY A 8 11.53 3.01 1.16
N SER A 9 11.77 2.68 -0.11
CA SER A 9 10.74 2.65 -1.13
C SER A 9 10.41 1.22 -1.55
N PHE A 10 9.21 1.06 -2.09
CA PHE A 10 8.75 -0.11 -2.80
C PHE A 10 7.72 0.33 -3.84
N SER A 11 7.50 -0.50 -4.86
CA SER A 11 6.59 -0.21 -5.97
C SER A 11 5.81 -1.47 -6.33
N SER A 12 4.78 -1.32 -7.16
CA SER A 12 4.07 -2.45 -7.74
C SER A 12 5.03 -3.35 -8.54
N PRO A 13 4.77 -4.66 -8.64
CA PRO A 13 5.53 -5.52 -9.52
C PRO A 13 5.51 -4.96 -10.95
N ASN A 14 6.67 -4.98 -11.61
CA ASN A 14 6.92 -4.44 -12.96
C ASN A 14 6.91 -2.91 -13.10
N TYR A 15 6.68 -2.13 -12.03
CA TYR A 15 6.78 -0.67 -12.09
C TYR A 15 8.09 -0.24 -12.77
N PRO A 16 8.07 0.69 -13.76
CA PRO A 16 6.98 1.61 -14.09
C PRO A 16 5.92 1.05 -15.06
N ASN A 17 6.00 -0.22 -15.45
CA ASN A 17 4.99 -0.84 -16.31
C ASN A 17 3.75 -1.27 -15.50
N MET A 18 2.72 -1.76 -16.21
CA MET A 18 1.50 -2.26 -15.61
C MET A 18 1.77 -3.40 -14.62
N TYR A 19 1.07 -3.35 -13.48
CA TYR A 19 1.09 -4.44 -12.52
C TYR A 19 0.43 -5.69 -13.14
N PRO A 20 0.92 -6.90 -12.81
CA PRO A 20 0.35 -8.15 -13.31
C PRO A 20 -1.03 -8.44 -12.68
N PRO A 21 -1.96 -9.07 -13.42
CA PRO A 21 -3.24 -9.50 -12.86
C PRO A 21 -3.06 -10.67 -11.89
N ASN A 22 -4.07 -10.91 -11.04
CA ASN A 22 -4.12 -12.03 -10.09
C ASN A 22 -2.90 -12.09 -9.16
N LYS A 23 -2.45 -10.93 -8.67
CA LYS A 23 -1.37 -10.84 -7.68
C LYS A 23 -1.84 -10.21 -6.39
N GLU A 24 -1.46 -10.85 -5.29
CA GLU A 24 -1.59 -10.35 -3.94
C GLU A 24 -0.18 -10.06 -3.39
N CYS A 25 0.07 -8.80 -3.05
CA CYS A 25 1.34 -8.37 -2.45
C CYS A 25 1.09 -7.92 -1.02
N LEU A 26 1.86 -8.46 -0.08
CA LEU A 26 1.70 -8.16 1.34
C LEU A 26 3.02 -7.73 1.97
N TYR A 27 3.00 -6.51 2.51
CA TYR A 27 4.11 -5.85 3.18
C TYR A 27 3.73 -5.56 4.63
N VAL A 28 4.61 -5.92 5.55
CA VAL A 28 4.51 -5.53 6.96
C VAL A 28 5.64 -4.54 7.22
N LEU A 29 5.27 -3.30 7.51
CA LEU A 29 6.20 -2.24 7.85
C LEU A 29 6.25 -2.13 9.35
N GLU A 30 7.44 -2.03 9.91
CA GLU A 30 7.65 -1.94 11.34
C GLU A 30 8.68 -0.87 11.65
N ALA A 31 8.32 0.08 12.50
CA ALA A 31 9.24 1.10 12.99
C ALA A 31 9.79 0.71 14.37
N HIS A 32 10.95 1.25 14.73
CA HIS A 32 11.49 1.05 16.07
C HIS A 32 10.63 1.70 17.15
N PRO A 33 10.75 1.27 18.42
CA PRO A 33 10.01 1.88 19.52
C PRO A 33 10.17 3.40 19.55
N ARG A 34 9.03 4.10 19.68
CA ARG A 34 8.89 5.58 19.67
C ARG A 34 9.10 6.24 18.30
N GLN A 35 9.08 5.48 17.22
CA GLN A 35 8.96 6.01 15.85
C GLN A 35 7.56 5.75 15.30
N ARG A 36 7.22 6.45 14.21
CA ARG A 36 5.97 6.26 13.45
C ARG A 36 6.32 5.95 12.00
N ILE A 37 5.42 5.26 11.32
CA ILE A 37 5.56 4.95 9.90
C ILE A 37 4.80 6.02 9.13
N GLU A 38 5.47 6.65 8.16
CA GLU A 38 4.83 7.52 7.19
C GLU A 38 4.88 6.84 5.82
N LEU A 39 3.73 6.74 5.16
CA LEU A 39 3.59 6.15 3.84
C LEU A 39 3.33 7.25 2.82
N LEU A 40 4.30 7.49 1.94
CA LEU A 40 4.22 8.52 0.91
C LEU A 40 4.03 7.90 -0.48
N PHE A 41 2.90 8.22 -1.12
CA PHE A 41 2.63 7.87 -2.52
C PHE A 41 3.01 9.04 -3.44
N ASN A 42 4.30 9.10 -3.83
CA ASN A 42 4.89 10.18 -4.63
C ASN A 42 5.18 9.83 -6.10
N ALA A 43 4.80 8.64 -6.52
CA ALA A 43 4.98 8.14 -7.89
C ALA A 43 3.64 8.08 -8.64
N PHE A 44 3.66 7.68 -9.92
CA PHE A 44 2.44 7.50 -10.70
C PHE A 44 1.54 6.45 -10.04
N PHE A 45 0.32 6.87 -9.68
CA PHE A 45 -0.69 6.03 -9.04
C PHE A 45 -1.78 5.70 -10.04
N HIS A 46 -1.93 4.42 -10.38
CA HIS A 46 -2.93 3.97 -11.32
C HIS A 46 -3.33 2.53 -11.01
N ILE A 47 -4.49 2.37 -10.40
CA ILE A 47 -5.11 1.10 -10.03
C ILE A 47 -6.51 1.04 -10.67
N GLU A 48 -6.97 -0.13 -11.10
CA GLU A 48 -8.31 -0.28 -11.67
C GLU A 48 -9.39 0.33 -10.77
N SER A 49 -10.15 1.30 -11.30
CA SER A 49 -11.24 1.95 -10.55
C SER A 49 -12.46 1.05 -10.50
N SER A 50 -13.05 0.91 -9.31
CA SER A 50 -14.29 0.16 -9.10
C SER A 50 -15.07 0.71 -7.90
N PHE A 51 -16.37 0.44 -7.85
CA PHE A 51 -17.19 0.82 -6.69
C PHE A 51 -16.61 0.22 -5.41
N GLU A 52 -16.30 1.08 -4.43
CA GLU A 52 -15.65 0.74 -3.16
C GLU A 52 -14.31 -0.03 -3.31
N CYS A 53 -13.64 0.13 -4.45
CA CYS A 53 -12.37 -0.54 -4.75
C CYS A 53 -12.44 -2.07 -4.58
N ARG A 54 -13.54 -2.68 -5.04
CA ARG A 54 -13.81 -4.12 -4.89
C ARG A 54 -12.98 -5.05 -5.79
N PHE A 55 -12.38 -4.51 -6.86
CA PHE A 55 -11.47 -5.25 -7.73
C PHE A 55 -10.04 -5.03 -7.26
N ASP A 56 -9.20 -4.39 -8.07
CA ASP A 56 -7.85 -4.04 -7.65
C ASP A 56 -7.86 -2.89 -6.64
N HIS A 57 -7.02 -3.00 -5.61
CA HIS A 57 -6.90 -1.97 -4.59
C HIS A 57 -5.55 -2.08 -3.86
N ILE A 58 -5.17 -0.97 -3.23
CA ILE A 58 -4.16 -0.95 -2.17
C ILE A 58 -4.90 -0.81 -0.85
N GLU A 59 -4.78 -1.80 0.02
CA GLU A 59 -5.34 -1.79 1.38
C GLU A 59 -4.25 -1.40 2.39
N VAL A 60 -4.52 -0.39 3.21
CA VAL A 60 -3.62 0.05 4.28
C VAL A 60 -4.28 -0.19 5.62
N ARG A 61 -3.57 -0.85 6.55
CA ARG A 61 -4.08 -1.22 7.88
C ARG A 61 -3.11 -0.78 8.99
N ASP A 62 -3.67 -0.40 10.13
CA ASP A 62 -2.91 -0.04 11.33
C ASP A 62 -2.58 -1.29 12.16
N GLY A 63 -1.51 -1.98 11.77
CA GLY A 63 -0.96 -3.13 12.46
C GLY A 63 -0.57 -4.28 11.51
N PRO A 64 0.04 -5.35 12.04
CA PRO A 64 0.72 -6.35 11.24
C PRO A 64 -0.19 -7.45 10.68
N PHE A 65 -1.51 -7.39 10.93
CA PHE A 65 -2.43 -8.48 10.62
C PHE A 65 -3.53 -8.07 9.65
N SER A 66 -4.10 -9.05 8.93
CA SER A 66 -5.23 -8.83 8.01
C SER A 66 -6.50 -8.34 8.71
N PHE A 67 -6.64 -8.56 10.01
CA PHE A 67 -7.74 -8.07 10.83
C PHE A 67 -7.41 -6.77 11.57
N SER A 68 -6.22 -6.19 11.37
CA SER A 68 -5.88 -4.88 11.92
C SER A 68 -6.84 -3.81 11.40
N PRO A 69 -7.11 -2.74 12.18
CA PRO A 69 -7.97 -1.64 11.78
C PRO A 69 -7.66 -1.16 10.35
N LEU A 70 -8.69 -1.11 9.51
CA LEU A 70 -8.57 -0.60 8.15
C LEU A 70 -8.42 0.92 8.19
N ILE A 71 -7.33 1.43 7.61
CA ILE A 71 -7.18 2.87 7.36
C ILE A 71 -8.01 3.22 6.12
N ASN A 72 -7.72 2.59 4.99
CA ASN A 72 -8.54 2.72 3.78
C ASN A 72 -8.21 1.68 2.69
N ARG A 73 -9.04 1.65 1.65
CA ARG A 73 -8.74 1.06 0.34
C ARG A 73 -8.62 2.15 -0.71
N TYR A 74 -7.59 2.07 -1.54
CA TYR A 74 -7.31 3.04 -2.58
C TYR A 74 -7.31 2.37 -3.96
N CYS A 75 -8.00 2.99 -4.92
CA CYS A 75 -8.03 2.59 -6.32
C CYS A 75 -8.25 3.82 -7.23
N GLY A 76 -8.16 3.65 -8.54
CA GLY A 76 -8.23 4.76 -9.50
C GLY A 76 -6.87 5.44 -9.71
N THR A 77 -6.91 6.71 -10.08
CA THR A 77 -5.72 7.53 -10.41
C THR A 77 -5.40 8.59 -9.38
N ASP A 78 -6.27 8.78 -8.39
CA ASP A 78 -6.08 9.75 -7.33
C ASP A 78 -5.20 9.15 -6.25
N SER A 79 -3.94 9.63 -6.19
CA SER A 79 -2.99 9.20 -5.18
C SER A 79 -3.47 9.61 -3.77
N PRO A 80 -3.37 8.73 -2.76
CA PRO A 80 -3.71 9.09 -1.38
C PRO A 80 -2.71 10.07 -0.74
N GLY A 81 -1.57 10.34 -1.39
CA GLY A 81 -0.56 11.26 -0.86
C GLY A 81 0.18 10.70 0.34
N LEU A 82 0.28 11.48 1.41
CA LEU A 82 0.93 11.09 2.66
C LEU A 82 -0.09 10.51 3.64
N ILE A 83 0.20 9.32 4.15
CA ILE A 83 -0.55 8.65 5.21
C ILE A 83 0.36 8.60 6.46
N HIS A 84 -0.20 8.96 7.62
CA HIS A 84 0.46 9.01 8.93
C HIS A 84 0.05 7.86 9.85
#